data_AF-A0A3N5L8C5-F1
#
_entry.id   AF-A0A3N5L8C5-F1
#
_cell.length_a   1.000
_cell.length_b   1.000
_cell.length_c   1.000
_cell.angle_alpha   90.00
_cell.angle_beta   90.00
_cell.angle_gamma   90.00
#
_symmetry.space_group_name_H-M   'P 1'
#
loop_
_entity.id
_entity.type
_entity.pdbx_description
1 polymer ?
#
loop_
_entity_poly.entity_id
_entity_poly.type
_entity_poly.pdbx_seq_one_letter_code
_entity_poly.pdbx_strand_id
1 'polypeptide(L)'
;MFKDKSHIVRIFSIIVVLGVIGFIARQIALPENFGLHGHYRWEANNQNRALPIINQNSNTCKSCHEGIYQLHGKDAHYNVPCVDCHGAGNLHVTYHKDSLGTITKEQAVMPREFKLEGCLFCHRKLKARPSDFPQIDQDEHYKFLNVTNKGTKCIECHSPHEPVFLLTEVKQSRIHPIVYKCTECHNKKPEKSFKEVADHPAIFECKDCHSSVVKSFEVRPHHKYIDCRTCHLYHKENETTGRIYKNGNVKFCLLCHEKKSFKDEKYPPKIDWPSHIGNLNIIEKSDEKICLKCHADQIHDMNQNTKEDPHPKNWTREHKSFTKDNSQLCQKCHTTNQCSSCHLKTKPVSHVPSWSKLHPESAAQNKSSCEFCHKQNSCANCHKVEIPHPKGFEETHKDVVSQKGKDVCAKCHKEDFCKQCH
;
A
#
# COMPACT_ATOMS: atom_id res chain seq x y z
N MET A 1 -89.02 32.12 6.18
CA MET A 1 -87.66 31.94 5.64
C MET A 1 -86.74 31.14 6.60
N PHE A 2 -87.16 30.01 7.20
CA PHE A 2 -86.31 29.27 8.17
C PHE A 2 -86.64 27.76 8.30
N LYS A 3 -87.27 27.11 7.30
CA LYS A 3 -87.71 25.71 7.44
C LYS A 3 -86.65 24.66 7.04
N ASP A 4 -85.45 25.08 6.62
CA ASP A 4 -84.43 24.18 6.07
C ASP A 4 -83.02 24.34 6.69
N LYS A 5 -82.94 24.87 7.92
CA LYS A 5 -81.67 25.05 8.64
C LYS A 5 -81.37 23.94 9.66
N SER A 6 -82.29 23.00 9.87
CA SER A 6 -82.16 21.93 10.87
C SER A 6 -80.98 21.00 10.58
N HIS A 7 -80.77 20.64 9.31
CA HIS A 7 -79.62 19.83 8.89
C HIS A 7 -78.30 20.57 9.06
N ILE A 8 -78.26 21.87 8.74
CA ILE A 8 -77.10 22.73 8.94
C ILE A 8 -76.76 22.81 10.43
N VAL A 9 -77.74 23.12 11.29
CA VAL A 9 -77.55 23.19 12.74
C VAL A 9 -77.05 21.84 13.31
N ARG A 10 -77.63 20.71 12.89
CA ARG A 10 -77.18 19.37 13.34
C ARG A 10 -75.74 19.07 12.96
N ILE A 11 -75.34 19.35 11.72
CA ILE A 11 -73.96 19.12 11.24
C ILE A 11 -72.98 20.01 12.00
N PHE A 12 -73.28 21.31 12.14
CA PHE A 12 -72.43 22.22 12.90
C PHE A 12 -72.35 21.85 14.38
N SER A 13 -73.45 21.41 15.00
CA SER A 13 -73.44 20.90 16.38
C SER A 13 -72.56 19.66 16.52
N ILE A 14 -72.62 18.71 15.58
CA ILE A 14 -71.74 17.52 15.60
C ILE A 14 -70.27 17.93 15.44
N ILE A 15 -69.95 18.82 14.51
CA ILE A 15 -68.58 19.31 14.30
C ILE A 15 -68.06 20.02 15.55
N VAL A 16 -68.88 20.85 16.19
CA VAL A 16 -68.51 21.53 17.44
C VAL A 16 -68.28 20.51 18.56
N VAL A 17 -69.17 19.53 18.73
CA VAL A 17 -69.01 18.46 19.72
C VAL A 17 -67.73 17.66 19.47
N LEU A 18 -67.48 17.24 18.22
CA LEU A 18 -66.25 16.53 17.85
C LEU A 18 -65.01 17.41 18.05
N GLY A 19 -65.10 18.71 17.77
CA GLY A 19 -64.04 19.68 18.02
C GLY A 19 -63.73 19.84 19.52
N VAL A 20 -64.76 19.90 20.36
CA VAL A 20 -64.62 19.96 21.82
C VAL A 20 -64.03 18.65 22.37
N ILE A 21 -64.53 17.49 21.92
CA ILE A 21 -63.96 16.19 22.27
C ILE A 21 -62.49 16.11 21.85
N GLY A 22 -62.16 16.53 20.63
CA GLY A 22 -60.80 16.57 20.12
C GLY A 22 -59.90 17.53 20.91
N PHE A 23 -60.42 18.68 21.32
CA PHE A 23 -59.69 19.63 22.18
C PHE A 23 -59.39 19.02 23.56
N ILE A 24 -60.38 18.41 24.21
CA ILE A 24 -60.20 17.75 25.51
C ILE A 24 -59.22 16.58 25.38
N ALA A 25 -59.39 15.72 24.38
CA ALA A 25 -58.48 14.61 24.11
C ALA A 25 -57.05 15.10 23.88
N ARG A 26 -56.86 16.22 23.18
CA ARG A 26 -55.56 16.86 22.99
C ARG A 26 -54.95 17.35 24.30
N GLN A 27 -55.73 17.98 25.19
CA GLN A 27 -55.23 18.45 26.49
C GLN A 27 -54.79 17.29 27.39
N ILE A 28 -55.44 16.13 27.29
CA ILE A 28 -55.07 14.93 28.06
C ILE A 28 -53.85 14.22 27.44
N ALA A 29 -53.79 14.14 26.11
CA ALA A 29 -52.74 13.39 25.40
C ALA A 29 -51.43 14.18 25.23
N LEU A 30 -51.46 15.51 25.28
CA LEU A 30 -50.25 16.33 25.16
C LEU A 30 -49.56 16.48 26.53
N PRO A 31 -48.31 16.01 26.65
CA PRO A 31 -47.49 16.26 27.83
C PRO A 31 -47.31 17.76 28.09
N GLU A 32 -47.18 18.15 29.36
CA GLU A 32 -47.03 19.57 29.78
C GLU A 32 -45.94 20.34 29.03
N ASN A 33 -44.88 19.66 28.58
CA ASN A 33 -43.73 20.26 27.91
C ASN A 33 -43.61 19.89 26.42
N PHE A 34 -44.68 19.37 25.81
CA PHE A 34 -44.72 19.14 24.37
C PHE A 34 -44.78 20.47 23.61
N GLY A 35 -43.91 20.65 22.60
CA GLY A 35 -43.93 21.86 21.78
C GLY A 35 -43.04 23.01 22.26
N LEU A 36 -42.46 22.94 23.47
CA LEU A 36 -41.68 24.03 24.07
C LEU A 36 -40.44 24.42 23.23
N HIS A 37 -39.76 23.43 22.66
CA HIS A 37 -38.52 23.62 21.88
C HIS A 37 -38.56 22.92 20.50
N GLY A 38 -39.75 22.57 20.02
CA GLY A 38 -39.96 21.83 18.77
C GLY A 38 -41.09 20.81 18.90
N HIS A 39 -41.40 20.10 17.81
CA HIS A 39 -42.54 19.16 17.77
C HIS A 39 -42.23 17.82 18.45
N TYR A 40 -41.90 17.86 19.73
CA TYR A 40 -41.60 16.70 20.57
C TYR A 40 -41.82 17.02 22.06
N ARG A 41 -41.82 15.98 22.91
CA ARG A 41 -41.90 16.09 24.37
C ARG A 41 -40.52 16.46 24.94
N TRP A 42 -40.36 17.67 25.46
CA TRP A 42 -39.05 18.17 25.89
C TRP A 42 -38.35 17.28 26.93
N GLU A 43 -39.07 16.83 27.96
CA GLU A 43 -38.49 16.00 29.03
C GLU A 43 -38.04 14.62 28.56
N ALA A 44 -38.47 14.16 27.38
CA ALA A 44 -37.93 12.96 26.77
C ALA A 44 -36.39 13.06 26.60
N ASN A 45 -35.84 14.28 26.45
CA ASN A 45 -34.38 14.46 26.40
C ASN A 45 -33.70 14.06 27.71
N ASN A 46 -34.22 14.49 28.87
CA ASN A 46 -33.65 14.13 30.16
C ASN A 46 -33.82 12.63 30.43
N GLN A 47 -34.98 12.07 30.07
CA GLN A 47 -35.24 10.64 30.20
C GLN A 47 -34.29 9.81 29.31
N ASN A 48 -34.08 10.22 28.06
CA ASN A 48 -33.14 9.56 27.14
C ASN A 48 -31.69 9.69 27.62
N ARG A 49 -31.31 10.83 28.21
CA ARG A 49 -29.97 11.04 28.80
C ARG A 49 -29.72 10.21 30.05
N ALA A 50 -30.78 9.83 30.77
CA ALA A 50 -30.69 8.97 31.96
C ALA A 50 -30.59 7.47 31.62
N LEU A 51 -30.82 7.09 30.35
CA LEU A 51 -30.64 5.71 29.92
C LEU A 51 -29.16 5.31 29.98
N PRO A 52 -28.84 4.09 30.43
CA PRO A 52 -27.46 3.61 30.47
C PRO A 52 -26.87 3.57 29.05
N ILE A 53 -25.64 4.05 28.91
CA ILE A 53 -24.91 4.00 27.64
C ILE A 53 -24.51 2.56 27.36
N ILE A 54 -25.26 1.91 26.47
CA ILE A 54 -24.96 0.55 26.02
C ILE A 54 -23.92 0.61 24.89
N ASN A 55 -24.18 1.37 23.83
CA ASN A 55 -23.25 1.52 22.71
C ASN A 55 -22.16 2.55 23.04
N GLN A 56 -20.92 2.10 23.09
CA GLN A 56 -19.77 2.95 23.39
C GLN A 56 -19.38 3.82 22.18
N ASN A 57 -18.84 5.01 22.46
CA ASN A 57 -18.29 5.88 21.43
C ASN A 57 -16.90 5.40 21.00
N SER A 58 -16.54 5.57 19.72
CA SER A 58 -15.21 5.20 19.20
C SER A 58 -14.05 5.86 19.96
N ASN A 59 -14.24 7.07 20.52
CA ASN A 59 -13.23 7.74 21.36
C ASN A 59 -12.99 7.02 22.69
N THR A 60 -13.99 6.30 23.22
CA THR A 60 -13.82 5.43 24.39
C THR A 60 -12.93 4.25 24.05
N CYS A 61 -13.07 3.69 22.84
CA CYS A 61 -12.21 2.61 22.37
C CYS A 61 -10.78 3.11 22.11
N LYS A 62 -10.64 4.30 21.54
CA LYS A 62 -9.36 4.96 21.22
C LYS A 62 -8.40 5.00 22.41
N SER A 63 -8.89 5.33 23.61
CA SER A 63 -8.03 5.47 24.79
C SER A 63 -7.26 4.20 25.16
N CYS A 64 -7.73 3.02 24.72
CA CYS A 64 -7.06 1.74 24.93
C CYS A 64 -6.56 1.10 23.62
N HIS A 65 -7.15 1.44 22.48
CA HIS A 65 -6.88 0.85 21.16
C HIS A 65 -6.40 1.87 20.12
N GLU A 66 -5.52 2.79 20.51
CA GLU A 66 -5.02 3.87 19.65
C GLU A 66 -4.51 3.37 18.30
N GLY A 67 -3.71 2.29 18.28
CA GLY A 67 -3.15 1.76 17.03
C GLY A 67 -4.23 1.33 16.03
N ILE A 68 -5.27 0.65 16.49
CA ILE A 68 -6.41 0.23 15.63
C ILE A 68 -7.24 1.44 15.24
N TYR A 69 -7.45 2.40 16.14
CA TYR A 69 -8.16 3.64 15.84
C TYR A 69 -7.47 4.43 14.72
N GLN A 70 -6.14 4.49 14.73
CA GLN A 70 -5.36 5.16 13.69
C GLN A 70 -5.42 4.43 12.34
N LEU A 71 -5.41 3.09 12.34
CA LEU A 71 -5.62 2.30 11.11
C LEU A 71 -7.02 2.50 10.54
N HIS A 72 -8.05 2.44 11.38
CA HIS A 72 -9.44 2.70 10.98
C HIS A 72 -9.63 4.12 10.42
N GLY A 73 -8.91 5.11 10.95
CA GLY A 73 -8.92 6.47 10.41
C GLY A 73 -8.35 6.59 8.99
N LYS A 74 -7.51 5.63 8.56
CA LYS A 74 -6.93 5.56 7.21
C LYS A 74 -7.78 4.77 6.23
N ASP A 75 -8.91 4.24 6.67
CA ASP A 75 -9.73 3.30 5.92
C ASP A 75 -10.99 3.93 5.31
N ALA A 76 -11.62 3.24 4.34
CA ALA A 76 -12.91 3.60 3.76
C ALA A 76 -14.08 3.52 4.76
N HIS A 77 -13.99 2.66 5.77
CA HIS A 77 -14.98 2.53 6.85
C HIS A 77 -14.75 3.54 7.98
N TYR A 78 -13.91 4.57 7.83
CA TYR A 78 -13.61 5.55 8.90
C TYR A 78 -14.85 6.20 9.57
N ASN A 79 -15.99 6.24 8.86
CA ASN A 79 -17.27 6.74 9.38
C ASN A 79 -18.14 5.67 10.06
N VAL A 80 -17.75 4.40 10.03
CA VAL A 80 -18.46 3.27 10.66
C VAL A 80 -17.99 3.16 12.12
N PRO A 81 -18.87 3.38 13.11
CA PRO A 81 -18.55 3.19 14.52
C PRO A 81 -18.05 1.77 14.83
N CYS A 82 -17.12 1.64 15.78
CA CYS A 82 -16.58 0.33 16.18
C CYS A 82 -17.67 -0.65 16.61
N VAL A 83 -18.74 -0.14 17.22
CA VAL A 83 -19.86 -0.92 17.76
C VAL A 83 -20.72 -1.58 16.68
N ASP A 84 -20.71 -1.07 15.45
CA ASP A 84 -21.48 -1.65 14.35
C ASP A 84 -20.89 -2.98 13.89
N CYS A 85 -19.59 -3.18 14.10
CA CYS A 85 -18.88 -4.42 13.78
C CYS A 85 -18.61 -5.28 15.03
N HIS A 86 -18.30 -4.67 16.18
CA HIS A 86 -17.88 -5.38 17.39
C HIS A 86 -18.95 -5.43 18.49
N GLY A 87 -20.15 -4.89 18.26
CA GLY A 87 -21.22 -4.81 19.25
C GLY A 87 -21.03 -3.68 20.28
N ALA A 88 -21.98 -3.56 21.20
CA ALA A 88 -22.15 -2.39 22.06
C ALA A 88 -20.91 -1.98 22.89
N GLY A 89 -20.14 -2.94 23.40
CA GLY A 89 -18.87 -2.69 24.09
C GLY A 89 -18.95 -2.22 25.53
N ASN A 90 -20.14 -1.94 26.09
CA ASN A 90 -20.28 -1.56 27.49
C ASN A 90 -19.71 -2.59 28.47
N LEU A 91 -20.02 -3.88 28.31
CA LEU A 91 -19.51 -4.92 29.22
C LEU A 91 -17.99 -5.04 29.15
N HIS A 92 -17.42 -4.91 27.96
CA HIS A 92 -15.97 -4.92 27.75
C HIS A 92 -15.27 -3.74 28.44
N VAL A 93 -15.80 -2.53 28.24
CA VAL A 93 -15.26 -1.32 28.86
C VAL A 93 -15.40 -1.37 30.38
N THR A 94 -16.55 -1.82 30.89
CA THR A 94 -16.77 -1.97 32.33
C THR A 94 -15.81 -2.98 32.94
N TYR A 95 -15.65 -4.16 32.35
CA TYR A 95 -14.73 -5.19 32.84
C TYR A 95 -13.29 -4.69 33.02
N HIS A 96 -12.80 -3.90 32.07
CA HIS A 96 -11.44 -3.36 32.14
C HIS A 96 -11.30 -2.10 33.02
N LYS A 97 -12.41 -1.46 33.39
CA LYS A 97 -12.43 -0.29 34.30
C LYS A 97 -12.82 -0.66 35.73
N ASP A 98 -13.49 -1.78 35.93
CA ASP A 98 -14.00 -2.24 37.21
C ASP A 98 -12.97 -3.11 37.93
N SER A 99 -12.44 -2.59 39.05
CA SER A 99 -11.53 -3.32 39.93
C SER A 99 -12.24 -4.33 40.84
N LEU A 100 -13.59 -4.33 40.86
CA LEU A 100 -14.41 -5.14 41.77
C LEU A 100 -14.80 -6.51 41.17
N GLY A 101 -14.56 -6.75 39.88
CA GLY A 101 -14.72 -8.07 39.25
C GLY A 101 -16.17 -8.51 39.04
N THR A 102 -17.11 -7.58 38.88
CA THR A 102 -18.55 -7.91 38.74
C THR A 102 -18.94 -8.53 37.38
N ILE A 103 -18.14 -8.30 36.34
CA ILE A 103 -18.34 -8.85 34.99
C ILE A 103 -17.33 -9.99 34.77
N THR A 104 -17.78 -11.12 34.23
CA THR A 104 -16.84 -12.20 33.90
C THR A 104 -16.08 -11.90 32.61
N LYS A 105 -14.92 -12.53 32.43
CA LYS A 105 -14.13 -12.39 31.21
C LYS A 105 -14.92 -12.80 29.96
N GLU A 106 -15.73 -13.85 30.07
CA GLU A 106 -16.57 -14.39 28.98
C GLU A 106 -17.63 -13.38 28.55
N GLN A 107 -18.25 -12.68 29.51
CA GLN A 107 -19.23 -11.62 29.25
C GLN A 107 -18.59 -10.38 28.61
N ALA A 108 -17.32 -10.12 28.92
CA ALA A 108 -16.55 -8.99 28.41
C ALA A 108 -15.94 -9.23 27.02
N VAL A 109 -16.06 -10.45 26.46
CA VAL A 109 -15.56 -10.75 25.12
C VAL A 109 -16.41 -10.02 24.08
N MET A 110 -15.76 -9.11 23.35
CA MET A 110 -16.39 -8.48 22.19
C MET A 110 -16.65 -9.54 21.11
N PRO A 111 -17.86 -9.61 20.52
CA PRO A 111 -18.15 -10.54 19.44
C PRO A 111 -17.17 -10.33 18.28
N ARG A 112 -16.43 -11.38 17.94
CA ARG A 112 -15.48 -11.44 16.80
C ARG A 112 -16.08 -12.16 15.61
N GLU A 113 -17.40 -12.17 15.50
CA GLU A 113 -18.09 -12.90 14.44
C GLU A 113 -18.03 -12.13 13.12
N PHE A 114 -16.83 -12.05 12.54
CA PHE A 114 -16.60 -11.66 11.14
C PHE A 114 -17.06 -12.79 10.21
N LYS A 115 -18.32 -13.19 10.37
CA LYS A 115 -18.99 -14.15 9.50
C LYS A 115 -19.15 -13.47 8.14
N LEU A 116 -19.11 -14.29 7.09
CA LEU A 116 -19.35 -13.86 5.71
C LEU A 116 -20.59 -12.95 5.60
N GLU A 117 -21.68 -13.32 6.27
CA GLU A 117 -22.93 -12.56 6.29
C GLU A 117 -22.86 -11.21 7.02
N GLY A 118 -21.96 -11.03 7.99
CA GLY A 118 -21.77 -9.74 8.66
C GLY A 118 -21.27 -8.66 7.70
N CYS A 119 -20.31 -9.00 6.84
CA CYS A 119 -19.81 -8.10 5.81
C CYS A 119 -20.85 -7.87 4.70
N LEU A 120 -21.51 -8.94 4.26
CA LEU A 120 -22.52 -8.89 3.21
C LEU A 120 -23.80 -8.15 3.64
N PHE A 121 -24.06 -8.03 4.95
CA PHE A 121 -25.16 -7.20 5.44
C PHE A 121 -25.07 -5.80 4.84
N CYS A 122 -23.88 -5.18 4.82
CA CYS A 122 -23.65 -3.87 4.20
C CYS A 122 -23.24 -3.96 2.73
N HIS A 123 -22.36 -4.89 2.35
CA HIS A 123 -21.71 -4.87 1.03
C HIS A 123 -22.38 -5.73 -0.04
N ARG A 124 -23.46 -6.46 0.25
CA ARG A 124 -24.17 -7.20 -0.78
C ARG A 124 -24.77 -6.26 -1.82
N LYS A 125 -24.62 -6.63 -3.09
CA LYS A 125 -25.26 -5.99 -4.24
C LYS A 125 -26.78 -6.12 -4.14
N LEU A 126 -27.46 -4.99 -3.96
CA LEU A 126 -28.92 -4.89 -3.87
C LEU A 126 -29.39 -3.81 -4.85
N LYS A 127 -30.48 -4.09 -5.59
CA LYS A 127 -31.06 -3.15 -6.56
C LYS A 127 -31.49 -1.81 -5.93
N ALA A 128 -31.88 -1.83 -4.65
CA ALA A 128 -32.37 -0.66 -3.93
C ALA A 128 -31.26 0.23 -3.34
N ARG A 129 -30.00 -0.23 -3.34
CA ARG A 129 -28.89 0.54 -2.76
C ARG A 129 -28.31 1.52 -3.79
N PRO A 130 -27.89 2.71 -3.35
CA PRO A 130 -27.20 3.67 -4.20
C PRO A 130 -25.99 3.04 -4.91
N SER A 131 -25.80 3.41 -6.18
CA SER A 131 -24.71 2.87 -7.01
C SER A 131 -23.32 3.36 -6.60
N ASP A 132 -23.25 4.44 -5.81
CA ASP A 132 -22.02 5.02 -5.26
C ASP A 132 -21.58 4.38 -3.93
N PHE A 133 -22.43 3.55 -3.31
CA PHE A 133 -22.03 2.73 -2.17
C PHE A 133 -21.30 1.45 -2.65
N PRO A 134 -20.12 1.10 -2.09
CA PRO A 134 -19.38 -0.10 -2.49
C PRO A 134 -20.17 -1.38 -2.24
N GLN A 135 -20.56 -2.04 -3.34
CA GLN A 135 -21.34 -3.27 -3.33
C GLN A 135 -20.66 -4.34 -4.16
N ILE A 136 -20.78 -5.59 -3.71
CA ILE A 136 -20.24 -6.77 -4.39
C ILE A 136 -21.31 -7.84 -4.54
N ASP A 137 -21.21 -8.58 -5.65
CA ASP A 137 -21.73 -9.93 -5.72
C ASP A 137 -20.61 -10.88 -5.29
N GLN A 138 -20.88 -11.75 -4.31
CA GLN A 138 -19.84 -12.60 -3.73
C GLN A 138 -19.27 -13.59 -4.76
N ASP A 139 -20.13 -14.18 -5.59
CA ASP A 139 -19.71 -15.19 -6.57
C ASP A 139 -18.88 -14.54 -7.69
N GLU A 140 -19.28 -13.36 -8.16
CA GLU A 140 -18.49 -12.57 -9.11
C GLU A 140 -17.14 -12.17 -8.50
N HIS A 141 -17.12 -11.71 -7.24
CA HIS A 141 -15.91 -11.27 -6.55
C HIS A 141 -14.90 -12.42 -6.35
N TYR A 142 -15.37 -13.61 -5.97
CA TYR A 142 -14.50 -14.78 -5.79
C TYR A 142 -13.98 -15.32 -7.11
N LYS A 143 -14.83 -15.32 -8.15
CA LYS A 143 -14.42 -15.71 -9.50
C LYS A 143 -13.33 -14.78 -10.03
N PHE A 144 -13.42 -13.48 -9.77
CA PHE A 144 -12.41 -12.50 -10.16
C PHE A 144 -11.04 -12.80 -9.55
N LEU A 145 -10.98 -13.17 -8.27
CA LEU A 145 -9.74 -13.53 -7.56
C LEU A 145 -9.35 -15.00 -7.72
N ASN A 146 -10.09 -15.76 -8.54
CA ASN A 146 -9.91 -17.21 -8.72
C ASN A 146 -9.84 -17.98 -7.39
N VAL A 147 -10.73 -17.61 -6.45
CA VAL A 147 -10.87 -18.26 -5.14
C VAL A 147 -11.62 -19.58 -5.32
N THR A 148 -11.02 -20.67 -4.87
CA THR A 148 -11.56 -22.02 -5.07
C THR A 148 -12.56 -22.44 -3.99
N ASN A 149 -12.49 -21.84 -2.79
CA ASN A 149 -13.35 -22.15 -1.66
C ASN A 149 -14.35 -21.01 -1.37
N LYS A 150 -15.65 -21.26 -1.61
CA LYS A 150 -16.73 -20.28 -1.36
C LYS A 150 -17.01 -19.98 0.12
N GLY A 151 -16.49 -20.79 1.04
CA GLY A 151 -16.58 -20.55 2.49
C GLY A 151 -15.47 -19.64 3.04
N THR A 152 -14.54 -19.19 2.19
CA THR A 152 -13.45 -18.27 2.60
C THR A 152 -14.04 -17.01 3.23
N LYS A 153 -13.56 -16.59 4.40
CA LYS A 153 -14.07 -15.37 5.02
C LYS A 153 -13.48 -14.15 4.33
N CYS A 154 -14.23 -13.04 4.29
CA CYS A 154 -13.73 -11.78 3.75
C CYS A 154 -12.40 -11.36 4.42
N ILE A 155 -12.24 -11.68 5.71
CA ILE A 155 -11.09 -11.30 6.51
C ILE A 155 -9.80 -12.06 6.20
N GLU A 156 -9.88 -13.16 5.45
CA GLU A 156 -8.69 -13.88 4.97
C GLU A 156 -7.95 -13.07 3.90
N CYS A 157 -8.62 -12.09 3.31
CA CYS A 157 -8.06 -11.15 2.34
C CYS A 157 -8.10 -9.71 2.87
N HIS A 158 -9.24 -9.24 3.38
CA HIS A 158 -9.42 -7.86 3.81
C HIS A 158 -9.21 -7.69 5.32
N SER A 159 -8.34 -6.78 5.75
CA SER A 159 -8.29 -6.39 7.16
C SER A 159 -9.58 -5.64 7.51
N PRO A 160 -10.36 -5.97 8.55
CA PRO A 160 -11.55 -5.16 8.93
C PRO A 160 -11.22 -3.76 9.46
N HIS A 161 -9.96 -3.52 9.84
CA HIS A 161 -9.49 -2.24 10.37
C HIS A 161 -8.73 -1.41 9.33
N GLU A 162 -8.54 -1.96 8.13
CA GLU A 162 -7.98 -1.30 6.95
C GLU A 162 -8.35 -2.11 5.67
N PRO A 163 -9.65 -2.33 5.37
CA PRO A 163 -10.08 -3.17 4.23
C PRO A 163 -9.62 -2.63 2.89
N VAL A 164 -9.42 -1.31 2.80
CA VAL A 164 -8.70 -0.68 1.70
C VAL A 164 -7.32 -0.31 2.20
N PHE A 165 -6.30 -1.08 1.81
CA PHE A 165 -4.90 -0.83 2.19
C PHE A 165 -4.35 0.43 1.48
N LEU A 166 -4.68 1.58 2.04
CA LEU A 166 -4.31 2.89 1.54
C LEU A 166 -2.92 3.30 2.04
N LEU A 167 -2.24 4.12 1.23
CA LEU A 167 -0.95 4.69 1.60
C LEU A 167 -1.07 5.96 2.44
N THR A 168 -2.19 6.68 2.27
CA THR A 168 -2.45 7.97 2.89
C THR A 168 -3.90 8.00 3.34
N GLU A 169 -4.20 8.81 4.35
CA GLU A 169 -5.59 9.03 4.79
C GLU A 169 -6.48 9.43 3.61
N VAL A 170 -7.72 8.92 3.63
CA VAL A 170 -8.76 9.22 2.64
C VAL A 170 -8.86 10.72 2.40
N LYS A 171 -8.97 11.52 3.46
CA LYS A 171 -9.12 12.99 3.38
C LYS A 171 -7.99 13.70 2.63
N GLN A 172 -6.78 13.12 2.63
CA GLN A 172 -5.57 13.68 2.02
C GLN A 172 -5.34 13.20 0.58
N SER A 173 -6.10 12.22 0.11
CA SER A 173 -5.93 11.67 -1.24
C SER A 173 -6.35 12.67 -2.33
N ARG A 174 -5.88 12.44 -3.55
CA ARG A 174 -6.04 13.39 -4.66
C ARG A 174 -7.51 13.54 -5.07
N ILE A 175 -7.98 14.78 -5.12
CA ILE A 175 -9.25 15.14 -5.75
C ILE A 175 -9.08 15.06 -7.27
N HIS A 176 -10.02 14.35 -7.90
CA HIS A 176 -10.11 14.18 -9.34
C HIS A 176 -11.43 14.78 -9.85
N PRO A 177 -11.38 15.64 -10.88
CA PRO A 177 -12.60 16.20 -11.45
C PRO A 177 -13.45 15.11 -12.08
N ILE A 178 -14.76 15.30 -12.05
CA ILE A 178 -15.68 14.56 -12.91
C ILE A 178 -16.03 15.47 -14.08
N VAL A 179 -15.84 14.97 -15.29
CA VAL A 179 -16.13 15.75 -16.48
C VAL A 179 -17.64 15.80 -16.70
N TYR A 180 -18.23 16.99 -16.54
CA TYR A 180 -19.66 17.26 -16.76
C TYR A 180 -19.89 18.40 -17.74
N LYS A 181 -18.92 19.30 -17.91
CA LYS A 181 -19.06 20.46 -18.79
C LYS A 181 -18.13 20.31 -19.97
N CYS A 182 -18.64 20.59 -21.17
CA CYS A 182 -17.82 20.55 -22.39
C CYS A 182 -16.57 21.44 -22.30
N THR A 183 -16.66 22.55 -21.55
CA THR A 183 -15.53 23.48 -21.36
C THR A 183 -14.40 22.94 -20.49
N GLU A 184 -14.57 21.78 -19.85
CA GLU A 184 -13.50 21.12 -19.09
C GLU A 184 -12.48 20.42 -19.99
N CYS A 185 -12.89 20.09 -21.23
CA CYS A 185 -12.01 19.53 -22.26
C CYS A 185 -11.80 20.48 -23.45
N HIS A 186 -12.76 21.38 -23.71
CA HIS A 186 -12.69 22.31 -24.83
C HIS A 186 -12.41 23.75 -24.36
N ASN A 187 -11.48 24.43 -25.04
CA ASN A 187 -11.13 25.83 -24.76
C ASN A 187 -12.30 26.82 -24.97
N LYS A 188 -13.33 26.43 -25.71
CA LYS A 188 -14.56 27.21 -25.96
C LYS A 188 -15.75 26.27 -25.92
N LYS A 189 -16.95 26.81 -25.66
CA LYS A 189 -18.19 26.02 -25.75
C LYS A 189 -18.33 25.49 -27.18
N PRO A 190 -18.40 24.16 -27.39
CA PRO A 190 -18.54 23.60 -28.73
C PRO A 190 -19.88 23.98 -29.34
N GLU A 191 -19.88 24.22 -30.66
CA GLU A 191 -21.08 24.61 -31.43
C GLU A 191 -22.06 23.45 -31.62
N LYS A 192 -21.56 22.21 -31.56
CA LYS A 192 -22.33 20.98 -31.74
C LYS A 192 -22.39 20.17 -30.45
N SER A 193 -23.48 19.46 -30.25
CA SER A 193 -23.65 18.55 -29.12
C SER A 193 -22.75 17.32 -29.27
N PHE A 194 -22.33 16.71 -28.16
CA PHE A 194 -21.56 15.46 -28.17
C PHE A 194 -22.26 14.32 -28.93
N LYS A 195 -23.61 14.34 -29.00
CA LYS A 195 -24.40 13.37 -29.76
C LYS A 195 -24.23 13.49 -31.28
N GLU A 196 -23.76 14.63 -31.76
CA GLU A 196 -23.63 14.97 -33.18
C GLU A 196 -22.18 14.86 -33.67
N VAL A 197 -21.25 14.56 -32.78
CA VAL A 197 -19.83 14.38 -33.08
C VAL A 197 -19.53 12.90 -33.11
N ALA A 198 -19.11 12.40 -34.27
CA ALA A 198 -18.68 11.00 -34.42
C ALA A 198 -17.54 10.70 -33.43
N ASP A 199 -17.59 9.53 -32.80
CA ASP A 199 -16.59 9.00 -31.87
C ASP A 199 -16.35 9.82 -30.58
N HIS A 200 -17.23 10.78 -30.25
CA HIS A 200 -17.17 11.46 -28.94
C HIS A 200 -17.81 10.60 -27.83
N PRO A 201 -17.11 10.30 -26.71
CA PRO A 201 -17.67 9.49 -25.63
C PRO A 201 -18.78 10.23 -24.88
N ALA A 202 -19.88 9.53 -24.58
CA ALA A 202 -20.95 10.06 -23.71
C ALA A 202 -20.60 9.95 -22.22
N ILE A 203 -19.69 9.04 -21.88
CA ILE A 203 -19.12 8.84 -20.55
C ILE A 203 -17.61 8.81 -20.72
N PHE A 204 -16.92 9.74 -20.08
CA PHE A 204 -15.47 9.81 -20.15
C PHE A 204 -14.84 8.71 -19.29
N GLU A 205 -13.89 8.00 -19.87
CA GLU A 205 -13.09 6.95 -19.25
C GLU A 205 -11.66 7.43 -18.97
N CYS A 206 -10.91 6.64 -18.20
CA CYS A 206 -9.52 6.98 -17.87
C CYS A 206 -8.66 7.24 -19.12
N LYS A 207 -8.92 6.51 -20.23
CA LYS A 207 -8.15 6.61 -21.48
C LYS A 207 -8.30 7.95 -22.18
N ASP A 208 -9.41 8.66 -21.97
CA ASP A 208 -9.69 9.93 -22.65
C ASP A 208 -8.77 11.05 -22.13
N CYS A 209 -8.32 10.96 -20.88
CA CYS A 209 -7.37 11.89 -20.27
C CYS A 209 -5.96 11.28 -20.06
N HIS A 210 -5.85 9.97 -19.89
CA HIS A 210 -4.61 9.24 -19.56
C HIS A 210 -4.23 8.19 -20.61
N SER A 211 -4.43 8.51 -21.90
CA SER A 211 -4.25 7.57 -23.01
C SER A 211 -2.88 6.88 -23.03
N SER A 212 -1.79 7.58 -22.70
CA SER A 212 -0.44 6.99 -22.64
C SER A 212 -0.34 5.90 -21.56
N VAL A 213 -0.86 6.18 -20.37
CA VAL A 213 -0.84 5.24 -19.24
C VAL A 213 -1.73 4.04 -19.52
N VAL A 214 -2.93 4.26 -20.07
CA VAL A 214 -3.87 3.17 -20.40
C VAL A 214 -3.27 2.25 -21.47
N LYS A 215 -2.71 2.79 -22.56
CA LYS A 215 -2.03 1.97 -23.59
C LYS A 215 -0.86 1.18 -23.00
N SER A 216 -0.10 1.80 -22.10
CA SER A 216 1.02 1.13 -21.42
C SER A 216 0.54 0.02 -20.49
N PHE A 217 -0.63 0.18 -19.84
CA PHE A 217 -1.24 -0.84 -18.98
C PHE A 217 -1.81 -2.00 -19.80
N GLU A 218 -2.53 -1.75 -20.89
CA GLU A 218 -3.20 -2.78 -21.71
C GLU A 218 -2.26 -3.86 -22.26
N VAL A 219 -0.99 -3.54 -22.47
CA VAL A 219 0.02 -4.48 -22.97
C VAL A 219 0.74 -5.28 -21.86
N ARG A 220 0.41 -5.05 -20.58
CA ARG A 220 1.03 -5.73 -19.44
C ARG A 220 0.29 -7.01 -19.09
N PRO A 221 0.99 -8.01 -18.51
CA PRO A 221 0.37 -9.27 -18.14
C PRO A 221 -0.53 -9.10 -16.89
N HIS A 222 -1.80 -8.81 -17.10
CA HIS A 222 -2.86 -8.82 -16.08
C HIS A 222 -4.09 -9.58 -16.60
N HIS A 223 -4.95 -10.00 -15.68
CA HIS A 223 -6.18 -10.70 -16.05
C HIS A 223 -7.15 -9.71 -16.73
N LYS A 224 -7.91 -10.14 -17.74
CA LYS A 224 -8.87 -9.30 -18.51
C LYS A 224 -9.96 -8.58 -17.69
N TYR A 225 -10.08 -8.90 -16.40
CA TYR A 225 -11.04 -8.29 -15.48
C TYR A 225 -10.38 -7.25 -14.57
N ILE A 226 -9.05 -7.09 -14.64
CA ILE A 226 -8.30 -6.06 -13.94
C ILE A 226 -8.39 -4.80 -14.79
N ASP A 227 -8.96 -3.75 -14.20
CA ASP A 227 -9.03 -2.42 -14.79
C ASP A 227 -8.24 -1.41 -13.92
N CYS A 228 -8.17 -0.16 -14.38
CA CYS A 228 -7.50 0.89 -13.62
C CYS A 228 -8.13 1.07 -12.23
N ARG A 229 -9.45 0.89 -12.10
CA ARG A 229 -10.20 1.08 -10.85
C ARG A 229 -9.98 -0.01 -9.82
N THR A 230 -9.47 -1.16 -10.25
CA THR A 230 -9.02 -2.24 -9.35
C THR A 230 -7.92 -1.74 -8.42
N CYS A 231 -6.94 -1.02 -8.94
CA CYS A 231 -5.81 -0.47 -8.18
C CYS A 231 -6.00 1.02 -7.80
N HIS A 232 -6.82 1.74 -8.57
CA HIS A 232 -7.13 3.16 -8.37
C HIS A 232 -8.60 3.35 -8.07
N LEU A 233 -8.99 3.09 -6.83
CA LEU A 233 -10.37 3.21 -6.40
C LEU A 233 -10.83 4.67 -6.49
N TYR A 234 -11.97 4.87 -7.16
CA TYR A 234 -12.61 6.18 -7.30
C TYR A 234 -13.82 6.25 -6.37
N HIS A 235 -13.92 7.30 -5.57
CA HIS A 235 -15.07 7.58 -4.73
C HIS A 235 -15.68 8.94 -5.09
N LYS A 236 -16.98 8.97 -5.43
CA LYS A 236 -17.69 10.21 -5.72
C LYS A 236 -17.90 10.99 -4.41
N GLU A 237 -17.47 12.24 -4.37
CA GLU A 237 -17.70 13.13 -3.22
C GLU A 237 -18.94 14.00 -3.46
N ASN A 238 -19.13 14.48 -4.69
CA ASN A 238 -20.29 15.27 -5.11
C ASN A 238 -20.45 15.21 -6.64
N GLU A 239 -21.35 16.03 -7.18
CA GLU A 239 -21.67 16.11 -8.61
C GLU A 239 -20.60 16.74 -9.50
N THR A 240 -19.46 17.20 -8.98
CA THR A 240 -18.40 17.82 -9.80
C THR A 240 -17.01 17.27 -9.50
N THR A 241 -16.82 16.66 -8.32
CA THR A 241 -15.55 16.07 -7.92
C THR A 241 -15.72 14.72 -7.25
N GLY A 242 -14.69 13.90 -7.38
CA GLY A 242 -14.50 12.75 -6.50
C GLY A 242 -13.03 12.55 -6.23
N ARG A 243 -12.71 11.44 -5.59
CA ARG A 243 -11.42 11.19 -4.98
C ARG A 243 -10.86 9.89 -5.51
N ILE A 244 -9.63 9.94 -6.02
CA ILE A 244 -8.94 8.74 -6.48
C ILE A 244 -7.91 8.34 -5.44
N TYR A 245 -8.10 7.14 -4.90
CA TYR A 245 -7.18 6.49 -4.01
C TYR A 245 -6.11 5.76 -4.82
N LYS A 246 -4.87 5.81 -4.35
CA LYS A 246 -3.79 4.98 -4.88
C LYS A 246 -3.55 3.84 -3.91
N ASN A 247 -3.91 2.62 -4.31
CA ASN A 247 -3.62 1.42 -3.55
C ASN A 247 -2.18 1.02 -3.87
N GLY A 248 -1.24 1.46 -3.06
CA GLY A 248 0.19 1.12 -3.21
C GLY A 248 0.84 0.62 -1.93
N ASN A 249 0.02 0.32 -0.92
CA ASN A 249 0.45 -0.39 0.27
C ASN A 249 0.81 -1.82 -0.13
N VAL A 250 1.91 -2.35 0.39
CA VAL A 250 2.36 -3.72 0.11
C VAL A 250 1.26 -4.76 0.37
N LYS A 251 0.45 -4.56 1.41
CA LYS A 251 -0.67 -5.45 1.79
C LYS A 251 -1.71 -5.56 0.68
N PHE A 252 -1.98 -4.46 -0.05
CA PHE A 252 -2.88 -4.48 -1.20
C PHE A 252 -2.37 -5.41 -2.30
N CYS A 253 -1.10 -5.24 -2.69
CA CYS A 253 -0.49 -6.03 -3.75
C CYS A 253 -0.49 -7.53 -3.39
N LEU A 254 -0.20 -7.84 -2.12
CA LEU A 254 -0.18 -9.21 -1.58
C LEU A 254 -1.56 -9.89 -1.61
N LEU A 255 -2.67 -9.15 -1.62
CA LEU A 255 -4.00 -9.73 -1.81
C LEU A 255 -4.10 -10.58 -3.08
N CYS A 256 -3.45 -10.14 -4.15
CA CYS A 256 -3.42 -10.87 -5.40
C CYS A 256 -2.15 -11.72 -5.50
N HIS A 257 -1.00 -11.14 -5.22
CA HIS A 257 0.31 -11.73 -5.55
C HIS A 257 0.92 -12.58 -4.44
N GLU A 258 0.40 -12.59 -3.21
CA GLU A 258 0.92 -13.51 -2.19
C GLU A 258 0.42 -14.93 -2.46
N LYS A 259 1.34 -15.89 -2.43
CA LYS A 259 1.01 -17.32 -2.51
C LYS A 259 0.21 -17.75 -1.27
N LYS A 260 -1.01 -18.22 -1.50
CA LYS A 260 -1.90 -18.83 -0.48
C LYS A 260 -2.53 -20.10 -1.06
N SER A 261 -2.91 -21.03 -0.19
CA SER A 261 -3.48 -22.34 -0.55
C SER A 261 -4.86 -22.25 -1.22
N PHE A 262 -5.66 -21.23 -0.90
CA PHE A 262 -7.01 -21.03 -1.46
C PHE A 262 -7.03 -20.30 -2.81
N LYS A 263 -5.86 -19.85 -3.30
CA LYS A 263 -5.72 -19.13 -4.58
C LYS A 263 -5.17 -20.08 -5.65
N ASP A 264 -5.53 -19.88 -6.90
CA ASP A 264 -5.00 -20.64 -8.05
C ASP A 264 -3.48 -20.53 -8.26
N GLU A 265 -2.78 -21.65 -8.48
CA GLU A 265 -1.30 -21.69 -8.53
C GLU A 265 -0.66 -20.86 -9.65
N LYS A 266 -1.38 -20.62 -10.75
CA LYS A 266 -0.83 -20.05 -11.99
C LYS A 266 -1.19 -18.58 -12.17
N TYR A 267 -2.38 -18.16 -11.74
CA TYR A 267 -2.87 -16.81 -11.97
C TYR A 267 -3.46 -16.17 -10.71
N PRO A 268 -3.12 -14.90 -10.40
CA PRO A 268 -2.03 -14.10 -10.98
C PRO A 268 -0.64 -14.65 -10.59
N PRO A 269 0.48 -14.12 -11.15
CA PRO A 269 1.82 -14.50 -10.71
C PRO A 269 1.97 -14.29 -9.21
N LYS A 270 2.36 -15.34 -8.49
CA LYS A 270 2.49 -15.32 -7.04
C LYS A 270 3.93 -15.29 -6.60
N ILE A 271 4.17 -14.67 -5.45
CA ILE A 271 5.44 -14.65 -4.75
C ILE A 271 5.26 -15.29 -3.38
N ASP A 272 6.31 -15.97 -2.92
CA ASP A 272 6.43 -16.38 -1.53
C ASP A 272 6.84 -15.15 -0.70
N TRP A 273 6.03 -14.76 0.28
CA TRP A 273 6.29 -13.62 1.15
C TRP A 273 6.48 -14.13 2.59
N PRO A 274 7.47 -13.63 3.36
CA PRO A 274 8.39 -12.53 3.04
C PRO A 274 9.63 -12.92 2.23
N SER A 275 9.85 -14.20 1.90
CA SER A 275 11.11 -14.67 1.27
C SER A 275 11.49 -13.96 -0.03
N HIS A 276 10.53 -13.43 -0.78
CA HIS A 276 10.75 -12.62 -1.99
C HIS A 276 11.71 -11.43 -1.78
N ILE A 277 11.74 -10.83 -0.60
CA ILE A 277 12.63 -9.67 -0.32
C ILE A 277 14.07 -10.08 0.01
N GLY A 278 14.35 -11.39 0.15
CA GLY A 278 15.67 -11.91 0.46
C GLY A 278 16.25 -11.30 1.75
N ASN A 279 17.47 -10.75 1.67
CA ASN A 279 18.17 -10.17 2.83
C ASN A 279 17.71 -8.74 3.18
N LEU A 280 16.72 -8.18 2.47
CA LEU A 280 16.21 -6.83 2.71
C LEU A 280 15.18 -6.80 3.85
N ASN A 281 15.43 -7.51 4.97
CA ASN A 281 14.50 -7.68 6.08
C ASN A 281 14.04 -6.37 6.75
N ILE A 282 14.75 -5.25 6.51
CA ILE A 282 14.32 -3.91 6.94
C ILE A 282 13.00 -3.47 6.27
N ILE A 283 12.66 -4.08 5.14
CA ILE A 283 11.45 -3.82 4.35
C ILE A 283 10.21 -4.52 4.94
N GLU A 284 10.39 -5.62 5.69
CA GLU A 284 9.28 -6.41 6.24
C GLU A 284 8.33 -5.56 7.11
N LYS A 285 8.85 -4.49 7.73
CA LYS A 285 8.12 -3.60 8.62
C LYS A 285 7.69 -2.27 7.97
N SER A 286 7.94 -2.08 6.68
CA SER A 286 7.64 -0.86 5.94
C SER A 286 6.24 -0.91 5.31
N ASP A 287 5.30 -0.11 5.81
CA ASP A 287 3.96 0.07 5.19
C ASP A 287 4.00 0.85 3.86
N GLU A 288 5.16 1.38 3.46
CA GLU A 288 5.30 2.29 2.32
C GLU A 288 5.73 1.58 1.04
N LYS A 289 5.04 1.90 -0.09
CA LYS A 289 5.38 1.88 -1.54
C LYS A 289 6.54 1.00 -2.06
N ILE A 290 7.01 0.00 -1.34
CA ILE A 290 8.28 -0.64 -1.59
C ILE A 290 8.23 -1.46 -2.87
N CYS A 291 7.12 -2.17 -3.09
CA CYS A 291 6.87 -2.85 -4.35
C CYS A 291 6.95 -1.86 -5.51
N LEU A 292 6.38 -0.66 -5.35
CA LEU A 292 6.38 0.36 -6.39
C LEU A 292 7.79 0.92 -6.63
N LYS A 293 8.72 0.90 -5.67
CA LYS A 293 10.11 1.34 -5.90
C LYS A 293 10.88 0.41 -6.85
N CYS A 294 10.55 -0.89 -6.87
CA CYS A 294 11.22 -1.88 -7.72
C CYS A 294 10.39 -2.28 -8.96
N HIS A 295 9.06 -2.29 -8.84
CA HIS A 295 8.13 -2.82 -9.85
C HIS A 295 7.33 -1.72 -10.57
N ALA A 296 7.69 -0.44 -10.43
CA ALA A 296 6.96 0.68 -11.05
C ALA A 296 6.63 0.43 -12.52
N ASP A 297 7.67 0.11 -13.30
CA ASP A 297 7.62 -0.04 -14.75
C ASP A 297 7.01 -1.37 -15.20
N GLN A 298 6.76 -2.30 -14.26
CA GLN A 298 6.10 -3.57 -14.54
C GLN A 298 4.57 -3.44 -14.55
N ILE A 299 4.02 -2.38 -13.93
CA ILE A 299 2.57 -2.21 -13.77
C ILE A 299 1.99 -1.38 -14.93
N HIS A 300 2.48 -0.17 -15.12
CA HIS A 300 2.21 0.71 -16.27
C HIS A 300 3.31 1.77 -16.32
N ASP A 301 3.34 2.59 -17.37
CA ASP A 301 4.26 3.72 -17.43
C ASP A 301 4.00 4.65 -16.23
N MET A 302 4.93 4.65 -15.28
CA MET A 302 4.85 5.39 -14.04
C MET A 302 6.13 6.21 -13.89
N ASN A 303 6.03 7.50 -14.18
CA ASN A 303 7.08 8.44 -13.79
C ASN A 303 7.06 8.61 -12.26
N GLN A 304 7.79 7.74 -11.56
CA GLN A 304 8.10 7.94 -10.15
C GLN A 304 9.19 8.99 -10.02
N ASN A 305 8.85 10.24 -10.30
CA ASN A 305 9.64 11.41 -9.90
C ASN A 305 9.61 11.60 -8.36
N THR A 306 9.65 10.52 -7.59
CA THR A 306 9.95 10.55 -6.16
C THR A 306 11.45 10.51 -6.04
N LYS A 307 12.07 11.70 -6.01
CA LYS A 307 13.44 11.92 -5.52
C LYS A 307 13.53 11.66 -4.01
N GLU A 308 13.02 10.52 -3.55
CA GLU A 308 13.39 10.00 -2.25
C GLU A 308 14.32 8.83 -2.53
N ASP A 309 15.59 9.06 -2.19
CA ASP A 309 16.64 8.05 -2.30
C ASP A 309 16.13 6.76 -1.63
N PRO A 310 16.03 5.64 -2.36
CA PRO A 310 15.61 4.37 -1.77
C PRO A 310 16.60 3.88 -0.69
N HIS A 311 17.76 4.52 -0.57
CA HIS A 311 18.76 4.23 0.43
C HIS A 311 18.62 5.13 1.68
N PRO A 312 19.03 4.64 2.87
CA PRO A 312 19.12 5.45 4.08
C PRO A 312 19.94 6.74 3.85
N LYS A 313 19.63 7.84 4.57
CA LYS A 313 20.34 9.12 4.42
C LYS A 313 21.86 9.04 4.66
N ASN A 314 22.33 8.02 5.37
CA ASN A 314 23.73 7.70 5.66
C ASN A 314 24.34 6.63 4.74
N TRP A 315 23.69 6.31 3.61
CA TRP A 315 24.08 5.26 2.67
C TRP A 315 25.55 5.29 2.25
N THR A 316 26.11 6.46 1.96
CA THR A 316 27.52 6.61 1.57
C THR A 316 28.48 6.00 2.60
N ARG A 317 28.10 5.96 3.88
CA ARG A 317 28.91 5.37 4.96
C ARG A 317 28.60 3.89 5.20
N GLU A 318 27.35 3.48 5.01
CA GLU A 318 26.90 2.13 5.37
C GLU A 318 26.88 1.15 4.20
N HIS A 319 26.91 1.59 2.94
CA HIS A 319 26.82 0.70 1.77
C HIS A 319 27.88 -0.42 1.75
N LYS A 320 29.03 -0.22 2.40
CA LYS A 320 30.10 -1.23 2.55
C LYS A 320 29.63 -2.51 3.26
N SER A 321 28.74 -2.43 4.25
CA SER A 321 28.23 -3.64 4.94
C SER A 321 27.29 -4.44 4.05
N PHE A 322 26.66 -3.81 3.06
CA PHE A 322 25.71 -4.45 2.14
C PHE A 322 26.38 -5.00 0.87
N THR A 323 27.46 -4.38 0.40
CA THR A 323 28.15 -4.79 -0.85
C THR A 323 29.16 -5.92 -0.67
N LYS A 324 29.64 -6.17 0.55
CA LYS A 324 30.67 -7.19 0.84
C LYS A 324 30.25 -8.60 0.38
N ASP A 325 28.96 -8.91 0.48
CA ASP A 325 28.44 -10.25 0.21
C ASP A 325 27.49 -10.33 -1.00
N ASN A 326 27.02 -9.19 -1.57
CA ASN A 326 25.90 -9.18 -2.52
C ASN A 326 25.95 -8.08 -3.60
N SER A 327 27.14 -7.76 -4.13
CA SER A 327 27.31 -6.74 -5.18
C SER A 327 26.44 -6.94 -6.44
N GLN A 328 26.10 -8.20 -6.76
CA GLN A 328 25.21 -8.54 -7.87
C GLN A 328 23.75 -8.10 -7.66
N LEU A 329 23.28 -7.97 -6.41
CA LEU A 329 21.92 -7.48 -6.12
C LEU A 329 21.80 -5.99 -6.45
N CYS A 330 22.84 -5.21 -6.16
CA CYS A 330 22.89 -3.79 -6.49
C CYS A 330 22.85 -3.56 -8.01
N GLN A 331 23.44 -4.47 -8.78
CA GLN A 331 23.50 -4.41 -10.24
C GLN A 331 22.13 -4.57 -10.92
N LYS A 332 21.10 -5.00 -10.18
CA LYS A 332 19.72 -5.05 -10.69
C LYS A 332 19.13 -3.66 -10.94
N CYS A 333 19.58 -2.65 -10.20
CA CYS A 333 19.12 -1.26 -10.34
C CYS A 333 20.26 -0.30 -10.73
N HIS A 334 21.52 -0.66 -10.46
CA HIS A 334 22.67 0.20 -10.68
C HIS A 334 23.63 -0.38 -11.74
N THR A 335 24.08 0.47 -12.66
CA THR A 335 25.16 0.13 -13.58
C THR A 335 26.52 0.21 -12.87
N THR A 336 27.51 -0.54 -13.38
CA THR A 336 28.89 -0.51 -12.86
C THR A 336 29.48 0.91 -12.80
N ASN A 337 29.02 1.81 -13.66
CA ASN A 337 29.45 3.21 -13.71
C ASN A 337 29.08 4.01 -12.46
N GLN A 338 28.00 3.65 -11.77
CA GLN A 338 27.57 4.32 -10.52
C GLN A 338 28.45 3.91 -9.33
N CYS A 339 29.01 2.71 -9.34
CA CYS A 339 30.01 2.29 -8.35
C CYS A 339 31.35 2.97 -8.65
N SER A 340 31.75 2.95 -9.93
CA SER A 340 33.08 3.38 -10.35
C SER A 340 33.28 4.89 -10.24
N SER A 341 32.22 5.71 -10.31
CA SER A 341 32.30 7.18 -10.20
C SER A 341 32.90 7.67 -8.88
N CYS A 342 32.76 6.89 -7.80
CA CYS A 342 33.37 7.18 -6.50
C CYS A 342 34.56 6.24 -6.23
N HIS A 343 34.44 4.94 -6.47
CA HIS A 343 35.50 3.97 -6.13
C HIS A 343 36.75 4.07 -7.02
N LEU A 344 36.67 4.61 -8.23
CA LEU A 344 37.86 4.90 -9.05
C LEU A 344 38.59 6.18 -8.62
N LYS A 345 37.94 7.07 -7.85
CA LYS A 345 38.56 8.31 -7.36
C LYS A 345 39.34 8.10 -6.07
N THR A 346 39.03 7.03 -5.32
CA THR A 346 39.70 6.69 -4.07
C THR A 346 40.67 5.53 -4.30
N LYS A 347 41.97 5.83 -4.29
CA LYS A 347 43.00 4.79 -4.33
C LYS A 347 42.86 3.87 -3.10
N PRO A 348 42.77 2.55 -3.27
CA PRO A 348 42.81 1.62 -2.14
C PRO A 348 44.09 1.80 -1.32
N VAL A 349 44.06 1.40 -0.05
CA VAL A 349 45.24 1.43 0.85
C VAL A 349 46.42 0.64 0.28
N SER A 350 46.17 -0.32 -0.62
CA SER A 350 47.21 -1.08 -1.32
C SER A 350 48.05 -0.24 -2.29
N HIS A 351 47.60 0.95 -2.72
CA HIS A 351 48.31 1.82 -3.66
C HIS A 351 49.35 2.70 -2.95
N VAL A 352 50.41 2.07 -2.48
CA VAL A 352 51.57 2.73 -1.84
C VAL A 352 52.80 2.68 -2.76
N PRO A 353 53.77 3.61 -2.62
CA PRO A 353 55.01 3.59 -3.39
C PRO A 353 55.78 2.25 -3.31
N SER A 354 55.62 1.51 -2.20
CA SER A 354 56.27 0.21 -1.96
C SER A 354 55.45 -1.00 -2.45
N TRP A 355 54.47 -0.81 -3.33
CA TRP A 355 53.56 -1.86 -3.83
C TRP A 355 54.29 -3.12 -4.31
N SER A 356 55.40 -3.00 -5.03
CA SER A 356 56.18 -4.14 -5.54
C SER A 356 56.61 -5.12 -4.43
N LYS A 357 56.81 -4.66 -3.20
CA LYS A 357 57.18 -5.50 -2.04
C LYS A 357 55.98 -6.05 -1.27
N LEU A 358 54.85 -5.34 -1.28
CA LEU A 358 53.69 -5.63 -0.42
C LEU A 358 52.56 -6.36 -1.15
N HIS A 359 52.54 -6.29 -2.47
CA HIS A 359 51.51 -6.94 -3.28
C HIS A 359 51.49 -8.48 -3.25
N PRO A 360 52.59 -9.22 -2.99
CA PRO A 360 52.51 -10.68 -2.97
C PRO A 360 51.53 -11.19 -1.90
N GLU A 361 51.61 -10.63 -0.69
CA GLU A 361 50.72 -10.98 0.42
C GLU A 361 49.28 -10.51 0.15
N SER A 362 49.11 -9.28 -0.33
CA SER A 362 47.79 -8.72 -0.63
C SER A 362 47.08 -9.46 -1.77
N ALA A 363 47.81 -9.85 -2.83
CA ALA A 363 47.27 -10.59 -3.97
C ALA A 363 46.96 -12.05 -3.61
N ALA A 364 47.73 -12.66 -2.71
CA ALA A 364 47.47 -14.01 -2.19
C ALA A 364 46.19 -14.05 -1.34
N GLN A 365 45.92 -13.02 -0.56
CA GLN A 365 44.73 -12.95 0.29
C GLN A 365 43.45 -12.72 -0.52
N ASN A 366 43.46 -11.84 -1.52
CA ASN A 366 42.24 -11.53 -2.27
C ASN A 366 42.53 -10.96 -3.68
N LYS A 367 42.89 -11.83 -4.62
CA LYS A 367 43.12 -11.46 -6.03
C LYS A 367 41.91 -10.78 -6.69
N SER A 368 40.70 -11.27 -6.41
CA SER A 368 39.46 -10.76 -7.03
C SER A 368 39.15 -9.31 -6.65
N SER A 369 39.59 -8.85 -5.47
CA SER A 369 39.48 -7.44 -5.07
C SER A 369 40.24 -6.48 -5.98
N CYS A 370 41.36 -6.93 -6.56
CA CYS A 370 42.18 -6.13 -7.46
C CYS A 370 41.60 -6.11 -8.89
N GLU A 371 40.98 -7.23 -9.29
CA GLU A 371 40.33 -7.41 -10.59
C GLU A 371 39.10 -6.51 -10.77
N PHE A 372 38.57 -5.95 -9.67
CA PHE A 372 37.50 -4.97 -9.70
C PHE A 372 37.87 -3.68 -10.45
N CYS A 373 39.13 -3.24 -10.34
CA CYS A 373 39.65 -2.04 -11.01
C CYS A 373 40.65 -2.36 -12.13
N HIS A 374 41.38 -3.48 -12.04
CA HIS A 374 42.45 -3.83 -12.96
C HIS A 374 42.10 -5.06 -13.80
N LYS A 375 42.33 -5.01 -15.11
CA LYS A 375 42.19 -6.20 -15.98
C LYS A 375 43.38 -7.14 -15.78
N GLN A 376 43.22 -8.43 -16.11
CA GLN A 376 44.29 -9.46 -15.99
C GLN A 376 45.60 -9.09 -16.71
N ASN A 377 45.54 -8.30 -17.78
CA ASN A 377 46.73 -7.79 -18.47
C ASN A 377 47.65 -6.96 -17.56
N SER A 378 47.12 -6.32 -16.51
CA SER A 378 47.91 -5.57 -15.53
C SER A 378 48.87 -6.47 -14.75
N CYS A 379 48.43 -7.69 -14.39
CA CYS A 379 49.28 -8.68 -13.72
C CYS A 379 50.33 -9.24 -14.71
N ALA A 380 49.89 -9.52 -15.94
CA ALA A 380 50.73 -10.09 -16.99
C ALA A 380 51.89 -9.17 -17.41
N ASN A 381 51.84 -7.86 -17.13
CA ASN A 381 52.93 -6.93 -17.45
C ASN A 381 54.20 -7.19 -16.63
N CYS A 382 54.07 -7.69 -15.40
CA CYS A 382 55.18 -7.98 -14.51
C CYS A 382 55.40 -9.49 -14.29
N HIS A 383 54.33 -10.28 -14.13
CA HIS A 383 54.42 -11.74 -13.93
C HIS A 383 54.62 -12.47 -15.26
N LYS A 384 55.80 -12.31 -15.86
CA LYS A 384 56.21 -13.01 -17.10
C LYS A 384 56.87 -14.37 -16.82
N VAL A 385 57.16 -14.65 -15.56
CA VAL A 385 57.69 -15.89 -15.01
C VAL A 385 56.78 -16.36 -13.88
N GLU A 386 56.78 -17.66 -13.61
CA GLU A 386 55.99 -18.25 -12.54
C GLU A 386 56.51 -17.81 -11.16
N ILE A 387 55.61 -17.32 -10.30
CA ILE A 387 55.92 -16.80 -8.96
C ILE A 387 54.84 -17.29 -7.97
N PRO A 388 55.18 -17.81 -6.78
CA PRO A 388 56.54 -18.02 -6.27
C PRO A 388 57.33 -18.99 -7.17
N HIS A 389 58.63 -18.72 -7.35
CA HIS A 389 59.46 -19.57 -8.20
C HIS A 389 59.40 -21.03 -7.69
N PRO A 390 59.36 -22.03 -8.59
CA PRO A 390 59.27 -23.43 -8.19
C PRO A 390 60.48 -23.85 -7.34
N LYS A 391 60.31 -24.88 -6.52
CA LYS A 391 61.40 -25.43 -5.71
C LYS A 391 62.52 -25.94 -6.62
N GLY A 392 63.77 -25.56 -6.36
CA GLY A 392 64.93 -25.88 -7.22
C GLY A 392 65.08 -24.97 -8.45
N PHE A 393 64.40 -23.81 -8.48
CA PHE A 393 64.51 -22.86 -9.60
C PHE A 393 65.96 -22.43 -9.87
N GLU A 394 66.81 -22.36 -8.85
CA GLU A 394 68.24 -22.05 -9.01
C GLU A 394 69.00 -23.00 -9.95
N GLU A 395 68.57 -24.25 -10.10
CA GLU A 395 69.20 -25.21 -11.03
C GLU A 395 68.69 -25.04 -12.48
N THR A 396 67.48 -24.50 -12.65
CA THR A 396 66.76 -24.42 -13.93
C THR A 396 66.60 -23.00 -14.46
N HIS A 397 66.94 -21.98 -13.68
CA HIS A 397 66.72 -20.57 -14.04
C HIS A 397 67.53 -20.12 -15.27
N LYS A 398 68.66 -20.77 -15.57
CA LYS A 398 69.46 -20.48 -16.79
C LYS A 398 68.64 -20.66 -18.07
N ASP A 399 67.77 -21.66 -18.11
CA ASP A 399 66.95 -21.98 -19.28
C ASP A 399 65.83 -20.95 -19.42
N VAL A 400 65.28 -20.52 -18.28
CA VAL A 400 64.26 -19.45 -18.22
C VAL A 400 64.85 -18.10 -18.61
N VAL A 401 66.06 -17.76 -18.17
CA VAL A 401 66.79 -16.55 -18.58
C VAL A 401 67.06 -16.58 -20.09
N SER A 402 67.47 -17.72 -20.64
CA SER A 402 67.73 -17.88 -22.07
C SER A 402 66.46 -17.71 -22.93
N GLN A 403 65.31 -18.13 -22.42
CA GLN A 403 64.02 -18.03 -23.14
C GLN A 403 63.31 -16.68 -22.98
N LYS A 404 63.40 -16.05 -21.80
CA LYS A 404 62.61 -14.85 -21.45
C LYS A 404 63.43 -13.56 -21.40
N GLY A 405 64.75 -13.67 -21.42
CA GLY A 405 65.68 -12.54 -21.31
C GLY A 405 65.86 -12.04 -19.87
N LYS A 406 67.06 -11.52 -19.58
CA LYS A 406 67.46 -11.01 -18.25
C LYS A 406 66.60 -9.86 -17.74
N ASP A 407 66.02 -9.06 -18.64
CA ASP A 407 65.26 -7.86 -18.30
C ASP A 407 63.96 -8.18 -17.57
N VAL A 408 63.42 -9.40 -17.74
CA VAL A 408 62.25 -9.86 -17.00
C VAL A 408 62.57 -10.00 -15.51
N CYS A 409 63.79 -10.46 -15.18
CA CYS A 409 64.25 -10.65 -13.80
C CYS A 409 64.49 -9.30 -13.12
N ALA A 410 64.99 -8.30 -13.88
CA ALA A 410 65.24 -6.94 -13.40
C ALA A 410 63.98 -6.19 -12.93
N LYS A 411 62.78 -6.69 -13.26
CA LYS A 411 61.51 -6.14 -12.76
C LYS A 411 61.27 -6.41 -11.26
N CYS A 412 61.94 -7.41 -10.70
CA CYS A 412 61.79 -7.82 -9.30
C CYS A 412 63.13 -7.87 -8.55
N HIS A 413 64.22 -8.21 -9.24
CA HIS A 413 65.56 -8.36 -8.67
C HIS A 413 66.47 -7.20 -9.10
N LYS A 414 67.32 -6.72 -8.18
CA LYS A 414 68.39 -5.76 -8.51
C LYS A 414 69.53 -6.47 -9.23
N GLU A 415 70.31 -5.76 -10.03
CA GLU A 415 71.49 -6.34 -10.72
C GLU A 415 72.47 -7.04 -9.78
N ASP A 416 72.64 -6.52 -8.56
CA ASP A 416 73.54 -7.10 -7.56
C ASP A 416 73.11 -8.50 -7.11
N PHE A 417 71.86 -8.91 -7.35
CA PHE A 417 71.41 -10.27 -7.11
C PHE A 417 72.07 -11.26 -8.08
N CYS A 418 72.24 -10.88 -9.35
CA CYS A 418 72.91 -11.72 -10.33
C CYS A 418 74.41 -11.82 -10.04
N LYS A 419 75.03 -10.72 -9.60
CA LYS A 419 76.47 -10.63 -9.29
C LYS A 419 76.91 -11.47 -8.09
N GLN A 420 75.97 -12.00 -7.31
CA GLN A 420 76.29 -12.87 -6.16
C GLN A 420 76.79 -14.25 -6.61
N CYS A 421 76.51 -14.67 -7.84
CA CYS A 421 76.86 -16.00 -8.35
C CYS A 421 77.43 -16.02 -9.79
N HIS A 422 77.30 -14.91 -10.54
CA HIS A 422 77.78 -14.72 -11.91
C HIS A 422 78.68 -13.49 -12.01
#